data_AF-A0AAJ5WPI6-F1
#
_entry.id   AF-A0AAJ5WPI6-F1
#
_cell.length_a   1.000
_cell.length_b   1.000
_cell.length_c   1.000
_cell.angle_alpha   90.00
_cell.angle_beta   90.00
_cell.angle_gamma   90.00
#
_symmetry.space_group_name_H-M   'P 1'
#
loop_
_entity.id
_entity.type
_entity.pdbx_description
1 polymer ?
#
loop_
_entity_poly.entity_id
_entity_poly.type
_entity_poly.pdbx_seq_one_letter_code
_entity_poly.pdbx_strand_id
1 'polypeptide(L)'
;MLTIRLLTGMFLLATLLEACETDIYLPEQPLASFIHVYMPQAVNGVVKKTVKLSGEPQSIPYGASYGAQEYPTEDIQVQFGVNENAIDSFNRANSTQYALLPAPAFTMTANAIIPKGQLWTEPLDIHISTTIKEIEAGKTYLLPVRIEASSVKISEQLRTTWFLIKVE
;
A
#
# COMPACT_ATOMS: atom_id res chain seq x y z
N MET A 1 -16.88 34.68 80.88
CA MET A 1 -18.06 33.92 80.41
C MET A 1 -17.59 33.17 79.16
N LEU A 2 -17.57 31.83 79.09
CA LEU A 2 -18.69 30.87 79.17
C LEU A 2 -19.64 31.04 77.95
N THR A 3 -19.97 30.05 77.10
CA THR A 3 -19.52 28.64 76.92
C THR A 3 -18.59 28.51 75.67
N ILE A 4 -18.08 27.38 75.14
CA ILE A 4 -18.11 25.91 75.42
C ILE A 4 -19.18 25.03 74.69
N ARG A 5 -18.72 24.30 73.63
CA ARG A 5 -19.08 22.92 73.13
C ARG A 5 -19.96 22.69 71.85
N LEU A 6 -19.34 21.88 70.95
CA LEU A 6 -19.83 20.68 70.21
C LEU A 6 -20.43 20.75 68.77
N LEU A 7 -19.97 19.77 67.96
CA LEU A 7 -20.52 19.23 66.68
C LEU A 7 -20.55 20.16 65.45
N THR A 8 -20.40 19.70 64.19
CA THR A 8 -20.21 18.35 63.61
C THR A 8 -19.27 18.45 62.38
N GLY A 9 -18.73 17.33 61.88
CA GLY A 9 -17.78 17.36 60.75
C GLY A 9 -18.42 17.55 59.37
N MET A 10 -17.63 18.02 58.41
CA MET A 10 -17.69 17.55 57.02
C MET A 10 -16.28 17.58 56.41
N PHE A 11 -15.88 16.42 55.87
CA PHE A 11 -14.63 16.21 55.13
C PHE A 11 -14.90 16.47 53.64
N LEU A 12 -13.89 16.90 52.88
CA LEU A 12 -13.96 17.25 51.45
C LEU A 12 -14.85 18.46 51.08
N LEU A 13 -14.26 19.46 50.41
CA LEU A 13 -14.57 19.84 49.01
C LEU A 13 -13.92 21.20 48.67
N ALA A 14 -12.63 21.19 48.34
CA ALA A 14 -11.87 22.42 48.02
C ALA A 14 -10.83 22.21 46.89
N THR A 15 -11.21 21.46 45.85
CA THR A 15 -10.43 21.29 44.62
C THR A 15 -11.30 21.58 43.40
N LEU A 16 -11.75 22.84 43.28
CA LEU A 16 -12.44 23.32 42.09
C LEU A 16 -11.42 23.59 40.98
N LEU A 17 -11.22 22.59 40.13
CA LEU A 17 -11.08 22.71 38.68
C LEU A 17 -10.25 23.90 38.16
N GLU A 18 -8.92 23.83 38.28
CA GLU A 18 -8.04 24.35 37.21
C GLU A 18 -7.79 23.24 36.20
N ALA A 19 -8.85 22.82 35.52
CA ALA A 19 -8.73 22.10 34.25
C ALA A 19 -8.31 23.12 33.19
N CYS A 20 -7.02 23.45 33.15
CA CYS A 20 -6.47 24.27 32.10
C CYS A 20 -6.54 23.48 30.78
N GLU A 21 -7.56 23.74 29.98
CA GLU A 21 -7.58 23.35 28.57
C GLU A 21 -6.52 24.19 27.86
N THR A 22 -5.28 23.69 27.87
CA THR A 22 -4.22 24.25 27.03
C THR A 22 -4.61 23.98 25.58
N ASP A 23 -5.05 25.02 24.88
CA ASP A 23 -5.29 24.99 23.44
C ASP A 23 -4.05 24.46 22.71
N ILE A 24 -4.09 23.19 22.30
CA ILE A 24 -3.00 22.56 21.54
C ILE A 24 -3.09 23.06 20.10
N TYR A 25 -2.42 24.18 19.83
CA TYR A 25 -2.23 24.66 18.47
C TYR A 25 -1.31 23.71 17.69
N LEU A 26 -1.93 22.74 17.00
CA LEU A 26 -1.22 21.93 16.01
C LEU A 26 -0.89 22.82 14.79
N PRO A 27 0.38 22.87 14.34
CA PRO A 27 0.73 23.61 13.15
C PRO A 27 0.05 22.99 11.92
N GLU A 28 -0.33 23.82 10.95
CA GLU A 28 -0.92 23.37 9.69
C GLU A 28 -0.05 22.28 9.04
N GLN A 29 -0.64 21.10 8.85
CA GLN A 29 0.05 19.99 8.20
C GLN A 29 -0.01 20.18 6.69
N PRO A 30 1.07 19.91 5.93
CA PRO A 30 1.08 20.05 4.48
C PRO A 30 0.35 18.85 3.83
N LEU A 31 -0.98 18.78 3.98
CA LEU A 31 -1.82 17.65 3.59
C LEU A 31 -1.58 17.19 2.14
N ALA A 32 -1.36 18.14 1.22
CA ALA A 32 -1.00 17.88 -0.18
C ALA A 32 0.28 17.04 -0.37
N SER A 33 1.19 16.99 0.62
CA SER A 33 2.39 16.14 0.58
C SER A 33 2.07 14.66 0.80
N PHE A 34 0.97 14.36 1.51
CA PHE A 34 0.45 13.02 1.77
C PHE A 34 -0.52 12.55 0.68
N ILE A 35 -0.95 13.43 -0.24
CA ILE A 35 -1.79 13.06 -1.38
C ILE A 35 -0.93 12.31 -2.41
N HIS A 36 -1.12 11.00 -2.50
CA HIS A 36 -0.42 10.17 -3.49
C HIS A 36 -1.15 8.89 -3.88
N VAL A 37 -1.02 8.51 -5.15
CA VAL A 37 -1.37 7.18 -5.65
C VAL A 37 -0.19 6.22 -5.43
N TYR A 38 -0.46 4.99 -5.00
CA TYR A 38 0.56 3.99 -4.69
C TYR A 38 0.07 2.56 -4.90
N MET A 39 1.00 1.61 -5.03
CA MET A 39 0.70 0.18 -5.03
C MET A 39 0.57 -0.31 -3.57
N PRO A 40 -0.62 -0.73 -3.09
CA PRO A 40 -0.80 -1.09 -1.67
C PRO A 40 0.04 -2.30 -1.26
N GLN A 41 0.31 -3.21 -2.19
CA GLN A 41 1.15 -4.38 -1.95
C GLN A 41 2.64 -4.06 -1.80
N ALA A 42 3.11 -2.88 -2.22
CA ALA A 42 4.49 -2.44 -2.03
C ALA A 42 4.81 -2.08 -0.56
N VAL A 43 3.79 -1.78 0.26
CA VAL A 43 3.95 -1.36 1.67
C VAL A 43 4.69 -2.39 2.52
N ASN A 44 4.44 -3.68 2.27
CA ASN A 44 5.04 -4.79 3.02
C ASN A 44 6.29 -5.38 2.29
N GLY A 45 6.84 -4.65 1.32
CA GLY A 45 8.01 -5.08 0.55
C GLY A 45 7.69 -6.10 -0.54
N VAL A 46 8.43 -7.22 -0.56
CA VAL A 46 8.41 -8.20 -1.66
C VAL A 46 7.26 -9.20 -1.48
N VAL A 47 6.35 -9.25 -2.46
CA VAL A 47 5.22 -10.18 -2.47
C VAL A 47 5.67 -11.53 -3.01
N LYS A 48 5.60 -12.57 -2.18
CA LYS A 48 5.90 -13.95 -2.61
C LYS A 48 4.62 -14.67 -3.03
N LYS A 49 4.66 -15.34 -4.17
CA LYS A 49 3.58 -16.15 -4.74
C LYS A 49 4.14 -17.48 -5.24
N THR A 50 3.42 -18.56 -4.98
CA THR A 50 3.65 -19.86 -5.60
C THR A 50 2.57 -20.09 -6.64
N VAL A 51 2.98 -20.49 -7.84
CA VAL A 51 2.10 -20.92 -8.93
C VAL A 51 2.43 -22.37 -9.29
N LYS A 52 1.41 -23.15 -9.60
CA LYS A 52 1.56 -24.54 -10.04
C LYS A 52 1.98 -24.58 -11.50
N LEU A 53 2.90 -25.49 -11.85
CA LEU A 53 3.17 -25.85 -13.24
C LEU A 53 1.99 -26.67 -13.81
N SER A 54 0.94 -26.00 -14.25
CA SER A 54 -0.26 -26.62 -14.81
C SER A 54 -0.80 -25.87 -16.02
N GLY A 55 -1.86 -26.40 -16.64
CA GLY A 55 -2.68 -25.69 -17.62
C GLY A 55 -3.79 -24.84 -17.01
N GLU A 56 -3.92 -24.81 -15.69
CA GLU A 56 -5.00 -24.10 -15.00
C GLU A 56 -4.66 -22.62 -14.84
N PRO A 57 -5.59 -21.69 -15.17
CA PRO A 57 -5.39 -20.25 -14.96
C PRO A 57 -5.14 -19.91 -13.49
N GLN A 58 -4.16 -19.05 -13.24
CA GLN A 58 -3.78 -18.62 -11.90
C GLN A 58 -3.64 -17.10 -11.85
N SER A 59 -4.35 -16.46 -10.93
CA SER A 59 -4.37 -15.00 -10.78
C SER A 59 -3.56 -14.52 -9.58
N ILE A 60 -2.88 -13.38 -9.76
CA ILE A 60 -2.28 -12.60 -8.67
C ILE A 60 -2.97 -11.23 -8.65
N PRO A 61 -3.71 -10.88 -7.59
CA PRO A 61 -4.42 -9.61 -7.54
C PRO A 61 -3.44 -8.45 -7.34
N TYR A 62 -3.74 -7.30 -7.95
CA TYR A 62 -3.03 -6.04 -7.83
C TYR A 62 -4.01 -4.86 -8.04
N GLY A 63 -3.50 -3.63 -7.94
CA GLY A 63 -4.28 -2.41 -8.13
C GLY A 63 -3.52 -1.21 -7.55
N ALA A 64 -4.17 -0.06 -7.53
CA ALA A 64 -3.64 1.15 -6.90
C ALA A 64 -4.57 1.65 -5.80
N SER A 65 -3.99 2.33 -4.81
CA SER A 65 -4.69 3.00 -3.73
C SER A 65 -4.35 4.49 -3.71
N TYR A 66 -5.28 5.30 -3.25
CA TYR A 66 -5.13 6.73 -3.05
C TYR A 66 -4.96 7.02 -1.56
N GLY A 67 -3.78 7.51 -1.18
CA GLY A 67 -3.51 8.00 0.16
C GLY A 67 -3.83 9.49 0.21
N ALA A 68 -4.71 9.90 1.13
CA ALA A 68 -5.06 11.27 1.48
C ALA A 68 -5.92 11.29 2.75
N GLN A 69 -6.21 12.47 3.28
CA GLN A 69 -7.19 12.66 4.37
C GLN A 69 -8.65 12.65 3.86
N GLU A 70 -8.87 13.14 2.64
CA GLU A 70 -10.19 13.21 2.00
C GLU A 70 -10.26 12.25 0.81
N TYR A 71 -11.47 11.94 0.34
CA TYR A 71 -11.69 11.11 -0.84
C TYR A 71 -11.44 11.88 -2.15
N PRO A 72 -11.08 11.22 -3.27
CA PRO A 72 -10.97 11.87 -4.57
C PRO A 72 -12.28 12.56 -4.96
N THR A 73 -12.17 13.85 -5.30
CA THR A 73 -13.30 14.63 -5.80
C THR A 73 -13.60 14.35 -7.28
N GLU A 74 -12.69 13.71 -8.02
CA GLU A 74 -12.85 13.29 -9.42
C GLU A 74 -12.18 11.92 -9.65
N ASP A 75 -12.46 11.28 -10.79
CA ASP A 75 -11.86 9.99 -11.17
C ASP A 75 -10.35 10.11 -11.38
N ILE A 76 -9.56 9.28 -10.68
CA ILE A 76 -8.10 9.24 -10.84
C ILE A 76 -7.74 8.15 -11.84
N GLN A 77 -7.16 8.57 -12.97
CA GLN A 77 -6.62 7.67 -13.98
C GLN A 77 -5.28 7.10 -13.48
N VAL A 78 -5.06 5.80 -13.68
CA VAL A 78 -3.84 5.08 -13.30
C VAL A 78 -3.40 4.16 -14.43
N GLN A 79 -2.12 4.20 -14.77
CA GLN A 79 -1.49 3.34 -15.77
C GLN A 79 -0.44 2.44 -15.11
N PHE A 80 -0.50 1.13 -15.39
CA PHE A 80 0.42 0.12 -14.88
C PHE A 80 1.34 -0.42 -15.98
N GLY A 81 2.54 -0.82 -15.59
CA GLY A 81 3.56 -1.39 -16.46
C GLY A 81 4.53 -2.31 -15.72
N VAL A 82 5.41 -2.99 -16.45
CA VAL A 82 6.50 -3.79 -15.87
C VAL A 82 7.81 -3.01 -15.94
N ASN A 83 8.48 -2.88 -14.79
CA ASN A 83 9.78 -2.21 -14.69
C ASN A 83 10.93 -3.15 -15.05
N GLU A 84 10.99 -3.61 -16.30
CA GLU A 84 11.96 -4.63 -16.75
C GLU A 84 13.42 -4.22 -16.42
N ASN A 85 13.74 -2.94 -16.58
CA ASN A 85 15.07 -2.36 -16.34
C ASN A 85 15.51 -2.40 -14.87
N ALA A 86 14.63 -2.71 -13.92
CA ALA A 86 14.95 -2.62 -12.49
C ALA A 86 15.45 -3.94 -11.87
N ILE A 87 15.48 -5.05 -12.63
CA ILE A 87 15.94 -6.36 -12.15
C ILE A 87 17.35 -6.33 -11.58
N ASP A 88 18.31 -5.74 -12.29
CA ASP A 88 19.71 -5.72 -11.84
C ASP A 88 19.87 -4.92 -10.54
N SER A 89 19.10 -3.84 -10.38
CA SER A 89 19.07 -3.06 -9.13
C SER A 89 18.48 -3.87 -7.97
N PHE A 90 17.38 -4.59 -8.21
CA PHE A 90 16.74 -5.45 -7.22
C PHE A 90 17.67 -6.59 -6.79
N ASN A 91 18.24 -7.31 -7.76
CA ASN A 91 19.13 -8.44 -7.52
C ASN A 91 20.39 -8.02 -6.75
N ARG A 92 20.99 -6.88 -7.11
CA ARG A 92 22.13 -6.30 -6.39
C ARG A 92 21.77 -5.90 -4.96
N ALA A 93 20.63 -5.24 -4.76
CA ALA A 93 20.19 -4.79 -3.43
C ALA A 93 19.83 -5.95 -2.48
N ASN A 94 19.34 -7.07 -3.02
CA ASN A 94 18.88 -8.22 -2.23
C ASN A 94 19.88 -9.40 -2.21
N SER A 95 21.02 -9.29 -2.91
CA SER A 95 21.98 -10.40 -3.12
C SER A 95 21.33 -11.64 -3.77
N THR A 96 20.51 -11.42 -4.79
CA THR A 96 19.76 -12.46 -5.52
C THR A 96 20.11 -12.50 -7.01
N GLN A 97 19.57 -13.48 -7.74
CA GLN A 97 19.80 -13.70 -9.17
C GLN A 97 18.51 -14.12 -9.90
N TYR A 98 17.39 -13.48 -9.58
CA TYR A 98 16.10 -13.77 -10.20
C TYR A 98 16.06 -13.27 -11.66
N ALA A 99 15.51 -14.10 -12.54
CA ALA A 99 15.20 -13.72 -13.92
C ALA A 99 13.84 -12.98 -13.97
N LEU A 100 13.66 -12.14 -14.99
CA LEU A 100 12.35 -11.57 -15.33
C LEU A 100 11.36 -12.70 -15.59
N LEU A 101 10.12 -12.59 -15.11
CA LEU A 101 9.04 -13.45 -15.59
C LEU A 101 8.84 -13.17 -17.10
N PRO A 102 8.98 -14.17 -18.00
CA PRO A 102 8.89 -13.93 -19.44
C PRO A 102 7.56 -13.27 -19.82
N ALA A 103 7.59 -12.29 -20.74
CA ALA A 103 6.38 -11.57 -21.15
C ALA A 103 5.20 -12.47 -21.61
N PRO A 104 5.41 -13.60 -22.31
CA PRO A 104 4.31 -14.52 -22.66
C PRO A 104 3.73 -15.30 -21.48
N ALA A 105 4.36 -15.26 -20.30
CA ALA A 105 3.94 -15.98 -19.11
C ALA A 105 2.90 -15.22 -18.27
N PHE A 106 2.53 -13.99 -18.66
CA PHE A 106 1.49 -13.25 -17.95
C PHE A 106 0.70 -12.29 -18.85
N THR A 107 -0.50 -11.94 -18.40
CA THR A 107 -1.27 -10.80 -18.93
C THR A 107 -1.80 -9.95 -17.77
N MET A 108 -1.94 -8.64 -17.99
CA MET A 108 -2.47 -7.70 -16.99
C MET A 108 -3.12 -6.48 -17.65
N THR A 109 -4.11 -5.91 -17.00
CA THR A 109 -4.80 -4.67 -17.41
C THR A 109 -3.93 -3.42 -17.21
N ALA A 110 -3.45 -2.81 -18.30
CA ALA A 110 -2.56 -1.64 -18.22
C ALA A 110 -3.22 -0.35 -17.72
N ASN A 111 -4.54 -0.19 -17.77
CA ASN A 111 -5.24 1.05 -17.41
C ASN A 111 -6.36 0.78 -16.40
N ALA A 112 -6.46 1.61 -15.36
CA ALA A 112 -7.55 1.55 -14.39
C ALA A 112 -7.91 2.94 -13.87
N ILE A 113 -9.03 2.99 -13.14
CA ILE A 113 -9.57 4.18 -12.51
C ILE A 113 -9.73 3.90 -11.02
N ILE A 114 -9.30 4.83 -10.16
CA ILE A 114 -9.82 4.95 -8.80
C ILE A 114 -11.02 5.89 -8.91
N PRO A 115 -12.27 5.39 -8.76
CA PRO A 115 -13.44 6.23 -8.98
C PRO A 115 -13.52 7.39 -7.98
N LYS A 116 -14.17 8.48 -8.39
CA LYS A 116 -14.61 9.57 -7.51
C LYS A 116 -15.28 9.00 -6.26
N GLY A 117 -14.83 9.45 -5.08
CA GLY A 117 -15.34 8.96 -3.80
C GLY A 117 -14.84 7.57 -3.36
N GLN A 118 -13.88 6.95 -4.06
CA GLN A 118 -13.26 5.68 -3.68
C GLN A 118 -11.77 5.84 -3.38
N LEU A 119 -11.17 4.90 -2.64
CA LEU A 119 -9.74 4.96 -2.27
C LEU A 119 -8.88 3.90 -2.98
N TRP A 120 -9.45 3.09 -3.86
CA TRP A 120 -8.75 2.05 -4.61
C TRP A 120 -9.36 1.85 -6.00
N THR A 121 -8.57 1.28 -6.91
CA THR A 121 -9.07 0.73 -8.17
C THR A 121 -9.92 -0.51 -7.90
N GLU A 122 -10.90 -0.80 -8.74
CA GLU A 122 -11.51 -2.14 -8.76
C GLU A 122 -10.42 -3.24 -8.83
N PRO A 123 -10.63 -4.42 -8.22
CA PRO A 123 -9.62 -5.48 -8.19
C PRO A 123 -9.18 -5.90 -9.59
N LEU A 124 -7.87 -5.88 -9.84
CA LEU A 124 -7.28 -6.33 -11.10
C LEU A 124 -6.47 -7.61 -10.86
N ASP A 125 -6.42 -8.48 -11.86
CA ASP A 125 -5.63 -9.71 -11.82
C ASP A 125 -4.48 -9.67 -12.83
N ILE A 126 -3.31 -10.12 -12.39
CA ILE A 126 -2.24 -10.60 -13.26
C ILE A 126 -2.52 -12.08 -13.49
N HIS A 127 -2.90 -12.46 -14.70
CA HIS A 127 -3.10 -13.87 -15.04
C HIS A 127 -1.75 -14.48 -15.43
N ILE A 128 -1.38 -15.61 -14.82
CA ILE A 128 -0.11 -16.31 -15.03
C ILE A 128 -0.34 -17.55 -15.90
N SER A 129 0.52 -17.72 -16.90
CA SER A 129 0.59 -18.89 -17.78
C SER A 129 1.90 -19.63 -17.55
N THR A 130 1.79 -20.88 -17.09
CA THR A 130 2.93 -21.77 -16.81
C THR A 130 3.19 -22.83 -17.89
N THR A 131 2.45 -22.78 -19.01
CA THR A 131 2.53 -23.77 -20.10
C THR A 131 3.50 -23.38 -21.22
N ILE A 132 4.10 -22.18 -21.16
CA ILE A 132 5.09 -21.73 -22.14
C ILE A 132 6.46 -22.39 -21.91
N LYS A 133 7.28 -22.48 -22.95
CA LYS A 133 8.57 -23.20 -22.93
C LYS A 133 9.63 -22.52 -22.05
N GLU A 134 9.50 -21.21 -21.86
CA GLU A 134 10.41 -20.35 -21.11
C GLU A 134 10.21 -20.46 -19.59
N ILE A 135 9.14 -21.11 -19.13
CA ILE A 135 8.88 -21.39 -17.71
C ILE A 135 9.54 -22.72 -17.31
N GLU A 136 10.19 -22.73 -16.14
CA GLU A 136 10.93 -23.88 -15.63
C GLU A 136 10.40 -24.25 -14.24
N ALA A 137 10.19 -25.55 -14.00
CA ALA A 137 9.75 -26.07 -12.72
C ALA A 137 10.77 -25.77 -11.60
N GLY A 138 10.31 -25.41 -10.41
CA GLY A 138 11.14 -25.08 -9.25
C GLY A 138 11.83 -23.71 -9.30
N LYS A 139 11.76 -22.99 -10.43
CA LYS A 139 12.40 -21.68 -10.61
C LYS A 139 11.54 -20.56 -10.02
N THR A 140 12.22 -19.52 -9.51
CA THR A 140 11.58 -18.29 -9.03
C THR A 140 11.89 -17.13 -9.97
N TYR A 141 10.84 -16.50 -10.46
CA TYR A 141 10.88 -15.34 -11.34
C TYR A 141 10.54 -14.05 -10.57
N LEU A 142 11.07 -12.92 -11.04
CA LEU A 142 10.72 -11.59 -10.55
C LEU A 142 9.82 -10.89 -11.58
N LEU A 143 8.69 -10.36 -11.12
CA LEU A 143 7.78 -9.51 -11.90
C LEU A 143 7.62 -8.16 -11.16
N PRO A 144 8.30 -7.09 -11.62
CA PRO A 144 8.21 -5.77 -11.00
C PRO A 144 7.08 -4.94 -11.63
N VAL A 145 5.87 -5.01 -11.06
CA VAL A 145 4.72 -4.21 -11.55
C VAL A 145 4.75 -2.83 -10.90
N ARG A 146 4.66 -1.78 -11.71
CA ARG A 146 4.70 -0.38 -11.26
C ARG A 146 3.55 0.45 -11.79
N ILE A 147 3.24 1.54 -11.10
CA ILE A 147 2.49 2.65 -11.68
C ILE A 147 3.44 3.43 -12.58
N GLU A 148 3.13 3.49 -13.87
CA GLU A 148 3.84 4.30 -14.87
C GLU A 148 3.44 5.77 -14.74
N ALA A 149 2.13 6.01 -14.86
CA ALA A 149 1.54 7.33 -14.86
C ALA A 149 0.25 7.35 -14.03
N SER A 150 -0.10 8.52 -13.51
CA SER A 150 -1.40 8.80 -12.91
C SER A 150 -1.74 10.28 -13.09
N SER A 151 -3.02 10.62 -13.06
CA SER A 151 -3.49 12.01 -13.02
C SER A 151 -3.19 12.72 -11.68
N VAL A 152 -2.77 11.97 -10.66
CA VAL A 152 -2.33 12.49 -9.36
C VAL A 152 -0.87 12.08 -9.10
N LYS A 153 -0.19 12.81 -8.21
CA LYS A 153 1.17 12.49 -7.75
C LYS A 153 1.29 11.02 -7.31
N ILE A 154 2.39 10.37 -7.70
CA ILE A 154 2.70 8.98 -7.33
C ILE A 154 3.68 8.98 -6.14
N SER A 155 3.53 8.04 -5.21
CA SER A 155 4.55 7.79 -4.18
C SER A 155 5.70 7.01 -4.79
N GLU A 156 6.86 7.64 -4.98
CA GLU A 156 8.05 6.97 -5.57
C GLU A 156 8.49 5.75 -4.76
N GLN A 157 8.39 5.81 -3.42
CA GLN A 157 8.73 4.70 -2.53
C GLN A 157 7.81 3.49 -2.71
N LEU A 158 6.53 3.72 -3.03
CA LEU A 158 5.48 2.71 -3.14
C LEU A 158 4.97 2.56 -4.59
N ARG A 159 5.75 3.01 -5.57
CA ARG A 159 5.41 2.99 -7.00
C ARG A 159 5.39 1.57 -7.58
N THR A 160 6.22 0.67 -7.04
CA THR A 160 6.49 -0.67 -7.60
C THR A 160 6.21 -1.77 -6.58
N THR A 161 5.35 -2.74 -6.93
CA THR A 161 5.24 -4.01 -6.23
C THR A 161 6.14 -5.04 -6.89
N TRP A 162 6.99 -5.68 -6.06
CA TRP A 162 7.92 -6.70 -6.50
C TRP A 162 7.32 -8.07 -6.22
N PHE A 163 6.86 -8.77 -7.26
CA PHE A 163 6.35 -10.13 -7.13
C PHE A 163 7.44 -11.15 -7.39
N LEU A 164 7.74 -12.00 -6.40
CA LEU A 164 8.51 -13.22 -6.58
C LEU A 164 7.56 -14.38 -6.82
N ILE A 165 7.59 -14.93 -8.02
CA ILE A 165 6.69 -15.97 -8.51
C ILE A 165 7.49 -17.26 -8.62
N LYS A 166 7.32 -18.16 -7.65
CA LYS A 166 7.92 -19.49 -7.64
C LYS A 166 6.99 -20.46 -8.38
N VAL A 167 7.55 -21.21 -9.32
CA VAL A 167 6.84 -22.26 -10.07
C VAL A 167 7.08 -23.60 -9.38
N GLU A 168 6.03 -24.35 -9.07
CA GLU A 168 6.07 -25.68 -8.40
C GLU A 168 5.28 -26.76 -9.14
#